data_AF-C9RC96-F1
#
_entry.id   AF-C9RC96-F1
#
_cell.length_a   1.000
_cell.length_b   1.000
_cell.length_c   1.000
_cell.angle_alpha   90.00
_cell.angle_beta   90.00
_cell.angle_gamma   90.00
#
_symmetry.space_group_name_H-M   'P 1'
#
loop_
_entity.id
_entity.type
_entity.pdbx_description
1 polymer ?
#
loop_
_entity_poly.entity_id
_entity_poly.type
_entity_poly.pdbx_seq_one_letter_code
_entity_poly.pdbx_strand_id
1 'polypeptide(L)'
;MDLTEEEKLIGGVLSLRQVGYLVGGGMLSVLGVLFLRALGAPWALSVLALPPGAALGVLLAFYRFEGMNADEFLYRALAWRFRKKRFAWKGE
;
A
#
# COMPACT_ATOMS: atom_id res chain seq x y z
N MET A 1 -16.85 1.66 8.59
CA MET A 1 -16.42 2.27 9.86
C MET A 1 -16.46 3.76 9.64
N ASP A 2 -17.26 4.48 10.42
CA ASP A 2 -17.23 5.94 10.45
C ASP A 2 -15.80 6.38 10.76
N LEU A 3 -15.16 6.97 9.74
CA LEU A 3 -13.87 7.62 9.86
C LEU A 3 -14.13 8.90 10.64
N THR A 4 -14.03 8.81 11.97
CA THR A 4 -13.96 9.98 12.84
C THR A 4 -13.02 10.98 12.19
N GLU A 5 -13.48 12.22 12.04
CA GLU A 5 -12.87 13.30 11.26
C GLU A 5 -11.39 13.60 11.60
N GLU A 6 -10.89 12.99 12.68
CA GLU A 6 -9.54 13.09 13.24
C GLU A 6 -8.39 12.62 12.33
N GLU A 7 -8.59 11.67 11.40
CA GLU A 7 -7.47 11.13 10.60
C GLU A 7 -7.15 11.93 9.32
N LYS A 8 -7.83 13.05 9.06
CA LYS A 8 -7.61 13.88 7.85
C LYS A 8 -6.61 15.01 8.12
N LEU A 9 -5.34 14.77 7.79
CA LEU A 9 -4.22 15.67 8.13
C LEU A 9 -4.05 16.87 7.19
N ILE A 10 -4.41 16.73 5.90
CA ILE A 10 -4.22 17.81 4.91
C ILE A 10 -5.59 18.23 4.38
N GLY A 11 -6.09 19.35 4.91
CA GLY A 11 -7.28 20.06 4.41
C GLY A 11 -8.60 19.28 4.46
N GLY A 12 -8.70 18.22 5.26
CA GLY A 12 -9.90 17.37 5.25
C GLY A 12 -9.98 16.38 4.06
N VAL A 13 -8.95 16.33 3.21
CA VAL A 13 -8.97 15.56 1.94
C VAL A 13 -8.11 14.30 2.03
N LEU A 14 -6.93 14.40 2.63
CA LEU A 14 -5.94 13.33 2.69
C LEU A 14 -5.86 12.70 4.08
N SER A 15 -6.09 11.39 4.17
CA SER A 15 -5.96 10.65 5.42
C SER A 15 -4.49 10.34 5.76
N LEU A 16 -4.17 10.18 7.05
CA LEU A 16 -2.84 9.77 7.51
C LEU A 16 -2.36 8.49 6.81
N ARG A 17 -3.28 7.57 6.51
CA ARG A 17 -2.98 6.31 5.82
C ARG A 17 -2.56 6.54 4.37
N GLN A 18 -3.27 7.42 3.67
CA GLN A 18 -2.93 7.81 2.29
C GLN A 18 -1.56 8.47 2.23
N VAL A 19 -1.25 9.33 3.20
CA VAL A 19 0.09 9.91 3.36
C VAL A 19 1.12 8.79 3.59
N GLY A 20 0.82 7.81 4.44
CA GLY A 20 1.66 6.63 4.65
C GLY A 20 1.93 5.84 3.36
N TYR A 21 0.92 5.63 2.51
CA TYR A 21 1.09 4.94 1.22
C TYR A 21 1.89 5.76 0.21
N LEU A 22 1.72 7.08 0.17
CA LEU A 22 2.51 7.97 -0.68
C LEU A 22 3.99 7.99 -0.26
N VAL A 23 4.24 8.12 1.04
CA VAL A 23 5.60 8.05 1.60
C VAL A 23 6.22 6.67 1.37
N GLY A 24 5.46 5.61 1.60
CA GLY A 24 5.89 4.24 1.37
C GLY A 24 6.23 3.96 -0.10
N GLY A 25 5.38 4.41 -1.03
CA GLY A 25 5.64 4.33 -2.47
C GLY A 25 6.89 5.10 -2.89
N GLY A 26 7.07 6.31 -2.36
CA GLY A 26 8.29 7.10 -2.57
C GLY A 26 9.55 6.41 -2.04
N MET A 27 9.50 5.83 -0.84
CA MET A 27 10.60 5.03 -0.29
C MET A 27 10.90 3.82 -1.17
N LEU A 28 9.87 3.12 -1.66
CA LEU A 28 10.02 1.95 -2.53
C LEU A 28 10.71 2.32 -3.85
N SER A 29 10.34 3.46 -4.44
CA SER A 29 10.98 4.03 -5.62
C SER A 29 12.46 4.33 -5.38
N VAL A 30 12.80 4.97 -4.26
CA VAL A 30 14.20 5.28 -3.90
C VAL A 30 15.01 4.00 -3.67
N LEU A 31 14.44 3.03 -2.95
CA LEU A 31 15.08 1.72 -2.74
C LEU A 31 15.32 0.99 -4.05
N GLY A 32 14.38 1.03 -4.99
CA GLY A 32 14.55 0.45 -6.33
C GLY A 32 15.72 1.08 -7.10
N VAL A 33 15.84 2.41 -7.05
CA VAL A 33 16.96 3.14 -7.65
C VAL A 33 18.29 2.74 -7.00
N LEU A 34 18.36 2.73 -5.67
CA LEU A 34 19.56 2.35 -4.92
C LEU A 34 19.97 0.90 -5.18
N PHE A 35 19.01 -0.01 -5.27
CA PHE A 35 19.24 -1.42 -5.59
C PHE A 35 19.87 -1.58 -6.98
N LEU A 36 19.29 -0.94 -8.00
CA LEU A 36 19.86 -0.98 -9.35
C LEU A 36 21.27 -0.35 -9.41
N ARG A 37 21.53 0.67 -8.58
CA ARG A 37 22.87 1.26 -8.48
C ARG A 37 23.89 0.36 -7.82
N ALA A 38 23.48 -0.38 -6.79
CA ALA A 38 24.33 -1.38 -6.17
C ALA A 38 24.73 -2.49 -7.15
N LEU A 39 23.88 -2.79 -8.14
CA LEU A 39 24.15 -3.72 -9.24
C LEU A 39 25.00 -3.11 -10.38
N GLY A 40 25.43 -1.86 -10.27
CA GLY A 40 26.23 -1.19 -11.29
C GLY A 40 25.44 -0.69 -12.51
N ALA A 41 24.10 -0.62 -12.42
CA ALA A 41 23.30 -0.10 -13.52
C ALA A 41 23.59 1.40 -13.78
N PRO A 42 23.59 1.83 -15.06
CA PRO A 42 23.75 3.24 -15.42
C PRO A 42 22.56 4.06 -14.95
N TRP A 43 22.80 5.36 -14.72
CA TRP A 43 21.83 6.21 -14.03
C TRP A 43 20.49 6.31 -14.77
N ALA A 44 20.54 6.35 -16.10
CA ALA A 44 19.37 6.37 -16.97
C ALA A 44 18.45 5.16 -16.77
N LEU A 45 19.00 3.96 -16.48
CA LEU A 45 18.21 2.77 -16.24
C LEU A 45 17.67 2.72 -14.80
N SER A 46 18.44 3.21 -13.82
CA SER A 46 17.98 3.19 -12.42
C SER A 46 16.76 4.07 -12.19
N VAL A 47 16.67 5.22 -12.89
CA VAL A 47 15.53 6.15 -12.78
C VAL A 47 14.21 5.50 -13.23
N LEU A 48 14.26 4.48 -14.09
CA LEU A 48 13.08 3.71 -14.49
C LEU A 48 12.45 2.90 -13.34
N ALA A 49 13.13 2.79 -12.19
CA ALA A 49 12.56 2.21 -10.98
C ALA A 49 11.63 3.18 -10.22
N LEU A 50 11.65 4.48 -10.54
CA LEU A 50 10.80 5.46 -9.87
C LEU A 50 9.30 5.27 -10.16
N PRO A 51 8.85 5.13 -11.43
CA PRO A 51 7.43 4.99 -11.75
C PRO A 51 6.70 3.83 -11.05
N PRO A 52 7.23 2.60 -10.98
CA PRO A 52 6.49 1.49 -10.37
C PRO A 52 6.27 1.67 -8.87
N GLY A 53 7.25 2.18 -8.10
CA GLY A 53 7.07 2.44 -6.66
C GLY A 53 6.07 3.56 -6.39
N ALA A 54 6.12 4.63 -7.19
CA ALA A 54 5.18 5.74 -7.09
C ALA A 54 3.77 5.32 -7.49
N ALA A 55 3.63 4.54 -8.57
CA ALA A 55 2.35 3.99 -9.01
C ALA A 55 1.71 3.10 -7.95
N LEU A 56 2.49 2.24 -7.29
CA LEU A 56 2.01 1.43 -6.17
C LEU A 56 1.55 2.28 -4.99
N GLY A 57 2.32 3.31 -4.61
CA GLY A 57 1.94 4.23 -3.54
C GLY A 57 0.64 4.98 -3.83
N VAL A 58 0.48 5.48 -5.06
CA VAL A 58 -0.73 6.18 -5.51
C VAL A 58 -1.93 5.23 -5.59
N LEU A 59 -1.74 4.02 -6.14
CA LEU A 59 -2.79 3.01 -6.19
C LEU A 59 -3.26 2.66 -4.77
N LEU A 60 -2.35 2.39 -3.84
CA LEU A 60 -2.73 2.07 -2.46
C LEU A 60 -3.38 3.26 -1.74
N ALA A 61 -2.96 4.49 -2.05
CA ALA A 61 -3.53 5.69 -1.46
C ALA A 61 -4.94 6.01 -1.97
N PHE A 62 -5.23 5.83 -3.26
CA PHE A 62 -6.46 6.35 -3.86
C PHE A 62 -7.38 5.30 -4.46
N TYR A 63 -6.91 4.07 -4.68
CA TYR A 63 -7.74 3.03 -5.24
C TYR A 63 -8.74 2.52 -4.19
N ARG A 64 -10.02 2.58 -4.56
CA ARG A 64 -11.14 2.07 -3.76
C ARG A 64 -11.82 0.97 -4.56
N PHE A 65 -11.95 -0.21 -3.96
CA PHE A 65 -12.71 -1.33 -4.52
C PHE A 65 -14.05 -1.39 -3.81
N GLU A 66 -15.16 -1.20 -4.54
CA GLU A 66 -16.53 -1.31 -4.01
C GLU A 66 -16.78 -0.52 -2.71
N GLY A 67 -16.25 0.70 -2.61
CA GLY A 67 -16.41 1.55 -1.42
C GLY A 67 -15.49 1.21 -0.24
N MET A 68 -14.69 0.14 -0.34
CA MET A 68 -13.59 -0.17 0.57
C MET A 68 -12.27 0.38 0.02
N ASN A 69 -11.46 0.95 0.90
CA ASN A 69 -10.09 1.36 0.54
C ASN A 69 -9.25 0.08 0.24
N ALA A 70 -8.29 0.18 -0.69
CA ALA A 70 -7.47 -0.95 -1.12
C ALA A 70 -6.68 -1.61 0.04
N ASP A 71 -6.33 -0.85 1.07
CA ASP A 71 -5.70 -1.34 2.29
C ASP A 71 -6.63 -2.24 3.11
N GLU A 72 -7.89 -1.84 3.26
CA GLU A 72 -8.89 -2.63 3.96
C GLU A 72 -9.22 -3.90 3.18
N PHE A 73 -9.27 -3.81 1.85
CA PHE A 73 -9.37 -4.99 1.00
C PHE A 73 -8.16 -5.91 1.16
N LEU A 74 -6.93 -5.39 1.11
CA LEU A 74 -5.71 -6.17 1.22
C LEU A 74 -5.58 -6.81 2.61
N TYR A 75 -5.91 -6.08 3.68
CA TYR A 75 -5.95 -6.58 5.04
C TYR A 75 -6.98 -7.71 5.19
N ARG A 76 -8.20 -7.51 4.68
CA ARG A 76 -9.25 -8.55 4.71
C ARG A 76 -8.87 -9.77 3.88
N ALA A 77 -8.25 -9.55 2.71
CA ALA A 77 -7.76 -10.62 1.85
C ALA A 77 -6.61 -11.40 2.50
N LEU A 78 -5.64 -10.72 3.13
CA LEU A 78 -4.60 -11.36 3.91
C LEU A 78 -5.18 -12.10 5.11
N ALA A 79 -6.05 -11.46 5.89
CA ALA A 79 -6.69 -12.07 7.05
C ALA A 79 -7.54 -13.28 6.66
N TRP A 80 -8.16 -13.28 5.48
CA TRP A 80 -8.86 -14.43 4.92
C TRP A 80 -7.89 -15.53 4.48
N ARG A 81 -6.79 -15.16 3.80
CA ARG A 81 -5.74 -16.10 3.36
C ARG A 81 -5.01 -16.77 4.53
N PHE A 82 -4.78 -16.04 5.62
CA PHE A 82 -4.08 -16.47 6.83
C PHE A 82 -5.01 -16.96 7.94
N ARG A 83 -6.34 -16.84 7.80
CA ARG A 83 -7.28 -17.61 8.62
C ARG A 83 -7.04 -19.09 8.34
N LYS A 84 -6.18 -19.71 9.15
CA LYS A 84 -6.15 -21.17 9.31
C LYS A 84 -7.62 -21.59 9.43
N LYS A 85 -8.07 -22.45 8.51
CA LYS A 85 -9.38 -23.09 8.55
C LYS A 85 -9.49 -23.88 9.87
N ARG A 86 -9.81 -23.22 10.98
CA ARG A 86 -10.40 -23.88 12.15
C ARG A 86 -11.87 -24.08 11.84
N PHE A 87 -12.14 -24.88 10.80
CA PHE A 87 -13.37 -25.66 10.74
C PHE A 87 -13.20 -26.79 11.76
N ALA A 88 -13.22 -26.43 13.06
CA ALA A 88 -13.55 -27.40 14.07
C ALA A 88 -15.07 -27.49 14.05
N TRP A 89 -15.56 -28.34 13.14
CA TRP A 89 -16.94 -28.81 13.11
C TRP A 89 -17.24 -29.37 14.50
N LYS A 90 -17.90 -28.57 15.35
CA LYS A 90 -18.50 -29.07 16.58
C LYS A 90 -19.83 -29.71 16.12
N GLY A 91 -19.70 -30.91 15.56
CA GLY A 91 -20.83 -31.81 15.42
C GLY A 91 -21.22 -32.22 16.83
N GLU A 92 -22.46 -31.92 17.17
CA GLU A 92 -23.18 -32.45 18.32
C GLU A 92 -23.26 -33.98 18.26
#